data_AF-A0A7J9WBA9-F1
#
_entry.id   AF-A0A7J9WBA9-F1
#
_cell.length_a   1.000
_cell.length_b   1.000
_cell.length_c   1.000
_cell.angle_alpha   90.00
_cell.angle_beta   90.00
_cell.angle_gamma   90.00
#
_symmetry.space_group_name_H-M   'P 1'
#
loop_
_entity.id
_entity.type
_entity.pdbx_description
1 polymer ?
#
loop_
_entity_poly.entity_id
_entity_poly.type
_entity_poly.pdbx_seq_one_letter_code
_entity_poly.pdbx_strand_id
1 'polypeptide(L)' 'MGVFAKRGDQEDPGGSGGSGLHLDLDERFCVTCRRALLPWQTHCPDDGGDAVSLQDLPASMPPPPAHLLDDED' A
#
# COMPACT_ATOMS: atom_id res chain seq x y z
N MET A 1 42.85 -39.55 0.84
CA MET A 1 43.05 -38.84 2.12
C MET A 1 43.87 -37.59 1.84
N GLY A 2 43.34 -36.42 2.20
CA GLY A 2 43.97 -35.12 1.95
C GLY A 2 42.97 -34.02 2.23
N VAL A 3 42.70 -33.80 3.52
CA VAL A 3 41.88 -32.68 4.01
C VAL A 3 42.69 -31.40 3.94
N PHE A 4 42.16 -30.38 3.27
CA PHE A 4 42.63 -29.01 3.40
C PHE A 4 41.43 -28.12 3.68
N ALA A 5 41.22 -27.84 4.98
CA ALA A 5 40.40 -26.74 5.44
C ALA A 5 41.23 -25.45 5.36
N LYS A 6 40.73 -24.41 4.67
CA LYS A 6 41.20 -23.04 4.91
C LYS A 6 40.21 -21.99 4.40
N ARG A 7 39.87 -21.09 5.32
CA ARG A 7 39.19 -19.79 5.19
C ARG A 7 37.67 -19.82 5.03
N GLY A 8 37.01 -19.82 6.19
CA GLY A 8 35.98 -18.81 6.41
C GLY A 8 36.62 -17.43 6.32
N ASP A 9 36.09 -16.63 5.41
CA ASP A 9 36.22 -15.17 5.32
C ASP A 9 35.23 -14.71 4.24
N GLN A 10 34.00 -14.46 4.67
CA GLN A 10 33.16 -13.36 4.18
C GLN A 10 31.94 -13.33 5.11
N GLU A 11 32.23 -12.79 6.28
CA GLU A 11 31.31 -11.91 6.98
C GLU A 11 30.87 -10.87 5.94
N ASP A 12 29.67 -11.02 5.39
CA ASP A 12 29.04 -9.99 4.59
C ASP A 12 28.69 -8.84 5.54
N PRO A 13 29.40 -7.69 5.48
CA PRO A 13 29.14 -6.57 6.35
C PRO A 13 28.03 -5.76 5.70
N GLY A 14 26.77 -6.16 5.94
CA GLY A 14 25.63 -5.64 5.20
C GLY A 14 24.35 -5.51 6.00
N GLY A 15 24.44 -5.21 7.29
CA GLY A 15 23.29 -4.73 8.05
C GLY A 15 22.73 -3.45 7.44
N SER A 16 21.67 -3.56 6.66
CA SER A 16 20.68 -2.53 6.32
C SER A 16 19.54 -3.31 5.69
N GLY A 17 18.44 -3.58 6.41
CA GLY A 17 17.54 -2.49 6.74
C GLY A 17 17.24 -1.69 5.47
N GLY A 18 17.06 -2.36 4.33
CA GLY A 18 16.75 -1.73 3.07
C GLY A 18 15.45 -0.99 3.29
N SER A 19 15.57 0.31 3.57
CA SER A 19 14.52 1.28 3.32
C SER A 19 14.26 1.18 1.82
N GLY A 20 13.42 0.22 1.45
CA GLY A 20 12.84 0.15 0.13
C GLY A 20 12.23 1.52 -0.05
N LEU A 21 12.81 2.30 -0.95
CA LEU A 21 12.17 3.49 -1.47
C LEU A 21 10.86 2.99 -2.04
N HIS A 22 9.79 3.09 -1.25
CA HIS A 22 8.45 2.90 -1.76
C HIS A 22 8.27 4.08 -2.68
N LEU A 23 8.55 3.87 -3.96
CA LEU A 23 8.18 4.80 -5.00
C LEU A 23 6.65 4.81 -4.92
N ASP A 24 6.13 5.85 -4.28
CA ASP A 24 4.73 6.24 -4.37
C ASP A 24 4.55 6.68 -5.82
N LEU A 25 4.43 5.70 -6.74
CA LEU A 25 3.84 5.99 -8.04
C LEU A 25 2.49 6.63 -7.73
N ASP A 26 2.08 7.64 -8.51
CA ASP A 26 0.75 8.26 -8.39
C ASP A 26 -0.35 7.18 -8.52
N GLU A 27 -0.65 6.51 -7.42
CA GLU A 27 -1.61 5.42 -7.35
C GLU A 27 -2.98 6.07 -7.48
N ARG A 28 -3.67 5.71 -8.58
CA ARG A 28 -5.03 6.13 -8.81
C ARG A 28 -5.98 5.05 -8.36
N PHE A 29 -7.18 5.46 -7.97
CA PHE A 29 -8.22 4.56 -7.52
C PHE A 29 -9.56 4.95 -8.15
N CYS A 30 -10.37 3.96 -8.49
CA CYS A 30 -11.74 4.20 -8.95
C CYS A 30 -12.61 4.75 -7.80
N VAL A 31 -13.33 5.84 -8.03
CA VAL A 31 -14.25 6.43 -7.03
C VAL A 31 -15.40 5.49 -6.62
N THR A 32 -15.83 4.61 -7.52
CA THR A 32 -16.94 3.67 -7.30
C THR A 32 -16.44 2.37 -6.69
N CYS A 33 -15.52 1.70 -7.39
CA CYS A 33 -15.08 0.35 -7.05
C CYS A 33 -13.92 0.31 -6.05
N ARG A 34 -13.26 1.46 -5.83
CA ARG A 34 -12.08 1.62 -4.96
C ARG A 34 -10.91 0.68 -5.27
N ARG A 35 -10.85 0.17 -6.50
CA ARG A 35 -9.71 -0.63 -6.99
C ARG A 35 -8.56 0.30 -7.37
N ALA A 36 -7.34 -0.16 -7.12
CA ALA A 36 -6.14 0.49 -7.62
C ALA A 36 -6.09 0.38 -9.15
N LEU A 37 -5.75 1.50 -9.80
CA LEU A 37 -5.64 1.68 -11.24
C LEU A 37 -4.23 2.14 -11.59
N LEU A 38 -3.91 2.05 -12.88
CA LEU A 38 -2.63 2.54 -13.38
C LEU A 38 -2.58 4.08 -13.35
N PRO A 39 -1.41 4.69 -13.12
CA PRO A 39 -1.27 6.15 -12.93
C PRO A 39 -1.78 7.00 -14.12
N TRP A 40 -1.76 6.45 -15.34
CA TRP A 40 -2.23 7.11 -16.55
C TRP A 40 -3.71 6.86 -16.88
N GLN A 41 -4.39 5.97 -16.15
CA GLN A 41 -5.81 5.71 -16.38
C GLN A 41 -6.65 6.82 -15.74
N THR A 42 -7.54 7.42 -16.54
CA THR A 42 -8.48 8.45 -16.07
C THR A 42 -9.85 7.89 -15.70
N HIS A 43 -10.18 6.68 -16.20
CA HIS A 43 -11.46 6.00 -15.95
C HIS A 43 -11.21 4.51 -15.66
N CYS A 44 -12.05 3.93 -14.81
CA CYS A 44 -12.02 2.51 -14.50
C CYS A 44 -12.56 1.67 -15.68
N PRO A 45 -11.87 0.60 -16.10
CA PRO A 45 -12.33 -0.24 -17.21
C PRO A 45 -13.54 -1.12 -16.86
N ASP A 46 -13.81 -1.35 -15.57
CA ASP A 46 -14.90 -2.22 -15.12
C ASP A 46 -16.26 -1.50 -15.07
N ASP A 47 -16.29 -0.30 -14.48
CA ASP A 47 -17.52 0.46 -14.23
C ASP A 47 -17.57 1.84 -14.91
N GLY A 48 -16.46 2.29 -15.53
CA GLY A 48 -16.36 3.59 -16.19
C GLY A 48 -16.23 4.79 -15.25
N GLY A 49 -16.17 4.59 -13.93
CA GLY A 49 -16.02 5.67 -12.95
C GLY A 49 -14.66 6.39 -13.03
N ASP A 50 -14.62 7.62 -12.53
CA ASP A 50 -13.41 8.45 -12.52
C ASP A 50 -12.28 7.85 -11.65
N ALA A 51 -11.05 8.04 -12.11
CA ALA A 51 -9.83 7.62 -11.42
C ALA A 51 -9.17 8.81 -10.69
N VAL A 52 -9.18 8.78 -9.37
CA VAL A 52 -8.69 9.86 -8.50
C VAL A 52 -7.53 9.40 -7.61
N SER A 53 -6.81 10.34 -7.01
CA SER A 53 -5.76 10.00 -6.03
C SER A 53 -6.39 9.47 -4.74
N LEU A 54 -5.64 8.71 -3.93
CA LEU A 54 -6.14 8.21 -2.65
C LEU A 54 -6.67 9.33 -1.73
N GLN A 55 -6.05 10.51 -1.77
CA GLN A 55 -6.45 11.67 -0.97
C GLN A 55 -7.79 12.26 -1.39
N ASP A 56 -8.15 12.10 -2.67
CA ASP A 56 -9.40 12.57 -3.26
C ASP A 56 -10.51 11.51 -3.16
N LEU A 57 -10.23 10.30 -2.68
CA LEU A 57 -11.29 9.31 -2.48
C LEU A 57 -12.25 9.82 -1.40
N PRO A 58 -13.56 9.79 -1.67
CA PRO A 58 -14.54 10.11 -0.65
C PRO A 58 -14.37 9.13 0.51
N ALA A 59 -14.03 9.66 1.68
CA ALA A 59 -13.92 8.88 2.90
C ALA A 59 -15.26 8.16 3.15
N SER A 60 -15.27 6.82 3.13
CA SER A 60 -16.34 6.09 3.81
C SER A 60 -16.08 6.20 5.29
N MET A 61 -16.53 7.28 5.90
CA MET A 61 -16.73 7.24 7.34
C MET A 61 -17.99 6.41 7.56
N PRO A 62 -17.91 5.20 8.16
CA PRO A 62 -19.10 4.50 8.56
C PRO A 62 -19.89 5.39 9.54
N PRO A 63 -21.22 5.37 9.52
CA PRO A 63 -21.98 6.05 10.55
C PRO A 63 -21.55 5.50 11.92
N PRO A 64 -21.44 6.35 12.96
CA PRO A 64 -21.15 5.88 14.30
C PRO A 64 -22.20 4.86 14.72
N PRO A 65 -21.81 3.79 15.44
CA PRO A 65 -22.75 2.76 15.82
C PRO A 65 -23.78 3.31 16.83
N ALA A 66 -25.04 2.91 16.66
CA ALA A 66 -26.19 3.49 17.38
C ALA A 66 -26.08 3.43 18.92
N HIS A 67 -25.36 2.45 19.46
CA HIS A 67 -25.17 2.29 20.91
C HIS A 67 -24.29 3.37 21.56
N LEU A 68 -23.63 4.22 20.77
CA LEU A 68 -22.84 5.37 21.26
C LEU A 68 -23.65 6.68 21.28
N LEU A 69 -24.87 6.67 20.73
CA LEU A 69 -25.75 7.84 20.65
C LEU A 69 -26.82 7.85 21.75
N ASP A 70 -26.86 6.81 22.60
CA ASP A 70 -27.91 6.59 23.61
C ASP A 70 -27.47 7.00 25.04
N ASP A 71 -26.26 7.57 25.20
CA ASP A 71 -25.71 7.96 26.51
C ASP A 71 -25.87 9.48 26.75
N GLU A 72 -27.09 10.01 26.64
CA GLU A 72 -27.46 11.35 27.14
C GLU A 72 -28.99 11.41 27.38
N ASP A 73 -29.47 10.82 28.49
CA ASP A 73 -30.55 11.36 29.34
C ASP A 73 -30.50 10.73 30.76
#